data_AF-A0A8J4YG43-F1
#
_entry.id   AF-A0A8J4YG43-F1
#
_cell.length_a   1.000
_cell.length_b   1.000
_cell.length_c   1.000
_cell.angle_alpha   90.00
_cell.angle_beta   90.00
_cell.angle_gamma   90.00
#
_symmetry.space_group_name_H-M   'P 1'
#
loop_
_entity.id
_entity.type
_entity.pdbx_description
1 polymer ?
#
loop_
_entity_poly.entity_id
_entity_poly.type
_entity_poly.pdbx_seq_one_letter_code
_entity_poly.pdbx_strand_id
1 'polypeptide(L)'
;MRDCGSGRMYGSNVYNLGPKIVRPVAKGDVILSALPFAHALNYNYLSMYCDTCAMSLRERLLHPCGECWVVWYCSKECRQASHAWHRHECFLLKRRKNNLPNSFVRLLARVIFKLREGGDRHVERYCAKGARRFRDLMNHYADLKTSEDMRPFIDKTLVEVRKYIGERLMPNDSDFLGIFGRTLVNCFSFVDKTMLSIGCSVYLAASIFDHDCSPNCFVTFSGLKVEIRSLIDMPDLDFAKCRISYVDPVSTAAARREDLYKGWFFLCECKTCEDEERARLENSIKCETPNCQGIVSLPEISDTAQRIKLQIATAREREGKKKEKERESLVRKRWRREERKKTSSDEDKQKEEEGKGEEEVKIEEKDPRCEVCGWTASKGKVKEYWDIVASVRKKLKSIDDDNLNIEECIQILENQTMFSSMNAWRVRMLDIVFNSAILNSCWSLALKYGEENYDGMRFYYDAKSPMLSLFLFKLGKAKIYLKEFREGLRILAEAETWLTTGLSASHPILDDLHQLTLLTNEDRELYLERWCGEKRQQQLPCLRSEDEALAKIFETLNQISRSPSRYLSGV
;
A
#
# COMPACT_ATOMS: atom_id res chain seq x y z
N MET A 1 15.88 8.38 28.00
CA MET A 1 14.91 8.36 26.89
C MET A 1 15.01 6.99 26.25
N ARG A 2 13.97 6.17 26.40
CA ARG A 2 13.98 4.74 26.06
C ARG A 2 13.82 4.58 24.55
N ASP A 3 14.72 3.81 23.95
CA ASP A 3 14.68 3.34 22.57
C ASP A 3 13.31 2.74 22.24
N CYS A 4 12.67 3.25 21.19
CA CYS A 4 11.45 2.67 20.63
C CYS A 4 11.84 1.49 19.74
N GLY A 5 11.20 0.35 19.97
CA GLY A 5 11.57 -0.96 19.43
C GLY A 5 11.71 -0.99 17.91
N SER A 6 12.90 -1.37 17.46
CA SER A 6 13.17 -1.82 16.10
C SER A 6 12.38 -3.10 15.81
N GLY A 7 11.43 -3.06 14.86
CA GLY A 7 10.93 -4.28 14.23
C GLY A 7 12.12 -5.01 13.60
N ARG A 8 12.47 -6.20 14.11
CA ARG A 8 13.50 -7.04 13.49
C ARG A 8 12.82 -7.88 12.44
N MET A 9 13.29 -7.80 11.20
CA MET A 9 13.04 -8.87 10.24
C MET A 9 13.72 -10.13 10.77
N TYR A 10 12.96 -11.05 11.37
CA TYR A 10 13.50 -12.34 11.79
C TYR A 10 13.98 -13.10 10.54
N GLY A 11 15.25 -13.50 10.54
CA GLY A 11 15.84 -14.33 9.49
C GLY A 11 16.73 -13.60 8.47
N SER A 12 16.85 -12.27 8.51
CA SER A 12 17.83 -11.59 7.66
C SER A 12 19.23 -11.74 8.29
N ASN A 13 20.15 -12.39 7.56
CA ASN A 13 21.52 -11.90 7.59
C ASN A 13 21.44 -10.39 7.40
N VAL A 14 22.22 -9.62 8.16
CA VAL A 14 22.32 -8.16 8.06
C VAL A 14 22.72 -7.79 6.63
N TYR A 15 21.74 -7.70 5.73
CA TYR A 15 21.98 -7.37 4.32
C TYR A 15 21.93 -5.86 4.20
N ASN A 16 23.11 -5.25 4.23
CA ASN A 16 23.39 -3.87 3.87
C ASN A 16 22.63 -2.81 4.66
N LEU A 17 23.10 -2.55 5.88
CA LEU A 17 22.95 -1.24 6.51
C LEU A 17 23.53 -0.20 5.53
N GLY A 18 22.67 0.56 4.86
CA GLY A 18 23.09 1.70 4.07
C GLY A 18 23.96 2.64 4.94
N PRO A 19 24.98 3.29 4.38
CA PRO A 19 25.85 4.14 5.18
C PRO A 19 25.05 5.29 5.79
N LYS A 20 25.30 5.60 7.07
CA LYS A 20 24.88 6.87 7.66
C LYS A 20 25.60 8.01 6.94
N ILE A 21 24.85 8.99 6.45
CA ILE A 21 25.36 10.16 5.74
C ILE A 21 25.17 11.36 6.63
N VAL A 22 26.24 12.14 6.85
CA VAL A 22 26.16 13.45 7.50
C VAL A 22 25.52 14.42 6.51
N ARG A 23 24.19 14.36 6.48
CA ARG A 23 23.32 15.18 5.64
C ARG A 23 22.01 15.37 6.40
N PRO A 24 21.72 16.57 6.91
CA PRO A 24 20.40 16.86 7.45
C PRO A 24 19.37 16.72 6.34
N VAL A 25 18.20 16.19 6.71
CA VAL A 25 17.06 16.01 5.84
C VAL A 25 15.87 16.68 6.50
N ALA A 26 15.27 17.62 5.81
CA ALA A 26 14.02 18.22 6.25
C ALA A 26 12.84 17.35 5.84
N LYS A 27 11.75 17.45 6.59
CA LYS A 27 10.45 16.93 6.19
C LYS A 27 10.11 17.41 4.76
N GLY A 28 9.74 16.49 3.88
CA GLY A 28 9.39 16.73 2.47
C GLY A 28 10.56 16.56 1.49
N ASP A 29 11.80 16.49 1.99
CA ASP A 29 12.98 16.29 1.14
C ASP A 29 12.97 14.95 0.42
N VAL A 30 13.38 14.96 -0.85
CA VAL A 30 13.69 13.74 -1.59
C VAL A 30 15.00 13.15 -1.07
N ILE A 31 14.93 11.94 -0.50
CA ILE A 31 16.10 11.24 0.02
C ILE A 31 16.71 10.26 -0.98
N LEU A 32 15.92 9.80 -1.94
CA LEU A 32 16.36 8.92 -3.02
C LEU A 32 15.48 9.12 -4.25
N SER A 33 16.08 9.08 -5.43
CA SER A 33 15.34 8.97 -6.68
C SER A 33 16.02 8.01 -7.64
N ALA A 34 15.24 7.26 -8.42
CA ALA A 34 15.74 6.23 -9.32
C ALA A 34 14.85 6.06 -10.55
N LEU A 35 15.42 5.55 -11.64
CA LEU A 35 14.69 5.03 -12.80
C LEU A 35 14.61 3.51 -12.71
N PRO A 36 13.60 2.86 -13.29
CA PRO A 36 13.44 1.43 -13.14
C PRO A 36 14.55 0.70 -13.91
N PHE A 37 15.06 -0.38 -13.30
CA PHE A 37 15.85 -1.37 -14.01
C PHE A 37 15.04 -2.03 -15.12
N ALA A 38 13.77 -2.32 -14.86
CA ALA A 38 12.79 -2.78 -15.84
C ALA A 38 11.39 -2.44 -15.33
N HIS A 39 10.43 -2.27 -16.25
CA HIS A 39 9.04 -1.98 -15.96
C HIS A 39 8.12 -2.60 -17.01
N ALA A 40 6.83 -2.74 -16.68
CA ALA A 40 5.78 -3.14 -17.61
C ALA A 40 4.44 -2.52 -17.20
N LEU A 41 3.73 -1.89 -18.14
CA LEU A 41 2.36 -1.39 -17.94
C LEU A 41 1.36 -2.56 -17.84
N ASN A 42 0.31 -2.40 -17.04
CA ASN A 42 -0.83 -3.32 -17.04
C ASN A 42 -1.53 -3.32 -18.40
N TYR A 43 -2.22 -4.42 -18.71
CA TYR A 43 -2.78 -4.66 -20.04
C TYR A 43 -3.75 -3.53 -20.45
N ASN A 44 -4.64 -3.15 -19.54
CA ASN A 44 -5.63 -2.08 -19.75
C ASN A 44 -5.04 -0.71 -20.04
N TYR A 45 -3.75 -0.50 -19.73
CA TYR A 45 -3.09 0.79 -19.82
C TYR A 45 -2.10 0.90 -20.98
N LEU A 46 -1.93 -0.16 -21.78
CA LEU A 46 -0.95 -0.20 -22.88
C LEU A 46 -1.20 0.84 -23.97
N SER A 47 -2.46 1.19 -24.24
CA SER A 47 -2.86 2.23 -25.19
C SER A 47 -3.09 3.59 -24.56
N MET A 48 -3.11 3.65 -23.23
CA MET A 48 -3.44 4.86 -22.48
C MET A 48 -2.22 5.60 -21.94
N TYR A 49 -1.08 4.91 -21.87
CA TYR A 49 0.17 5.45 -21.34
C TYR A 49 1.34 5.14 -22.26
N CYS A 50 2.32 6.04 -22.29
CA CYS A 50 3.55 5.79 -23.01
C CYS A 50 4.35 4.64 -22.37
N ASP A 51 4.74 3.62 -23.14
CA ASP A 51 5.53 2.47 -22.64
C ASP A 51 6.92 2.87 -22.14
N THR A 52 7.43 4.06 -22.47
CA THR A 52 8.78 4.51 -22.09
C THR A 52 8.80 5.41 -20.88
N CYS A 53 7.85 6.33 -20.76
CA CYS A 53 7.86 7.35 -19.69
C CYS A 53 6.62 7.29 -18.78
N ALA A 54 5.66 6.42 -19.09
CA ALA A 54 4.39 6.29 -18.39
C ALA A 54 3.54 7.58 -18.30
N MET A 55 3.76 8.54 -19.21
CA MET A 55 2.89 9.71 -19.36
C MET A 55 1.58 9.31 -20.02
N SER A 56 0.46 9.87 -19.55
CA SER A 56 -0.88 9.48 -19.99
C SER A 56 -1.29 10.14 -21.31
N LEU A 57 -2.27 9.54 -22.01
CA LEU A 57 -2.89 10.10 -23.21
C LEU A 57 -3.56 11.46 -22.98
N ARG A 58 -3.95 11.74 -21.73
CA ARG A 58 -4.54 13.03 -21.31
C ARG A 58 -3.49 14.14 -21.23
N GLU A 59 -2.21 13.77 -21.13
CA GLU A 59 -1.09 14.71 -21.08
C GLU A 59 -0.41 14.88 -22.42
N ARG A 60 -0.26 13.79 -23.19
CA ARG A 60 0.45 13.79 -24.47
C ARG A 60 -0.23 12.87 -25.46
N LEU A 61 -0.29 13.30 -26.72
CA LEU A 61 -0.74 12.45 -27.82
C LEU A 61 0.18 11.21 -27.93
N LEU A 62 -0.42 10.03 -28.03
CA LEU A 62 0.29 8.77 -28.14
C LEU A 62 0.20 8.19 -29.56
N HIS A 63 1.29 7.59 -30.01
CA HIS A 63 1.38 6.90 -31.30
C HIS A 63 1.81 5.44 -31.10
N PRO A 64 1.12 4.47 -31.72
CA PRO A 64 1.44 3.06 -31.55
C PRO A 64 2.79 2.72 -32.20
N CYS A 65 3.41 1.63 -31.72
CA CYS A 65 4.48 0.98 -32.46
C CYS A 65 3.95 0.46 -33.80
N GLY A 66 4.58 0.86 -34.91
CA GLY A 66 4.14 0.47 -36.26
C GLY A 66 4.28 -1.03 -36.57
N GLU A 67 5.04 -1.77 -35.76
CA GLU A 67 5.26 -3.21 -35.96
C GLU A 67 4.28 -4.07 -35.17
N CYS A 68 4.23 -3.89 -33.84
CA CYS A 68 3.41 -4.73 -32.97
C CYS A 68 1.99 -4.20 -32.76
N TRP A 69 1.77 -2.87 -32.86
CA TRP A 69 0.49 -2.23 -32.54
C TRP A 69 -0.04 -2.51 -31.12
N VAL A 70 0.86 -2.81 -30.19
CA VAL A 70 0.52 -3.12 -28.78
C VAL A 70 0.93 -1.98 -27.85
N VAL A 71 2.19 -1.55 -27.91
CA VAL A 71 2.72 -0.46 -27.06
C VAL A 71 2.67 0.88 -27.78
N TRP A 72 2.54 1.96 -27.00
CA TRP A 72 2.35 3.32 -27.49
C TRP A 72 3.40 4.28 -26.94
N TYR A 73 3.71 5.33 -27.70
CA TYR A 73 4.77 6.29 -27.38
C TYR A 73 4.30 7.73 -27.55
N CYS A 74 4.66 8.61 -26.61
CA CYS A 74 4.33 10.03 -26.72
C CYS A 74 5.24 10.82 -27.66
N SER A 75 6.39 10.26 -28.06
CA SER A 75 7.36 10.95 -28.90
C SER A 75 8.30 9.99 -29.64
N LYS A 76 9.04 10.50 -30.62
CA LYS A 76 10.08 9.73 -31.34
C LYS A 76 11.22 9.33 -30.40
N GLU A 77 11.58 10.20 -29.47
CA GLU A 77 12.62 9.98 -28.47
C GLU A 77 12.24 8.82 -27.54
N CYS A 78 10.98 8.78 -27.07
CA CYS A 78 10.49 7.66 -26.27
C CYS A 78 10.55 6.34 -27.04
N ARG A 79 10.11 6.34 -28.31
CA ARG A 79 10.18 5.16 -29.18
C ARG A 79 11.62 4.70 -29.42
N GLN A 80 12.56 5.62 -29.59
CA GLN A 80 13.97 5.28 -29.77
C GLN A 80 14.57 4.73 -28.47
N ALA A 81 14.28 5.35 -27.33
CA ALA A 81 14.73 4.87 -26.02
C ALA A 81 14.20 3.47 -25.70
N SER A 82 12.94 3.18 -26.06
CA SER A 82 12.36 1.84 -25.82
C SER A 82 13.00 0.73 -26.64
N HIS A 83 13.69 1.05 -27.74
CA HIS A 83 14.41 0.05 -28.54
C HIS A 83 15.35 -0.80 -27.67
N ALA A 84 15.88 -0.25 -26.57
CA ALA A 84 16.73 -0.92 -25.59
C ALA A 84 16.10 -2.20 -24.98
N TRP A 85 14.77 -2.31 -24.89
CA TRP A 85 14.08 -3.52 -24.42
C TRP A 85 13.03 -4.02 -25.41
N HIS A 86 12.29 -3.10 -26.04
CA HIS A 86 11.16 -3.41 -26.90
C HIS A 86 11.57 -4.24 -28.12
N ARG A 87 12.79 -4.09 -28.66
CA ARG A 87 13.24 -4.86 -29.83
C ARG A 87 13.17 -6.38 -29.61
N HIS A 88 13.35 -6.83 -28.37
CA HIS A 88 13.33 -8.24 -27.99
C HIS A 88 11.90 -8.81 -27.88
N GLU A 89 10.94 -7.95 -27.56
CA GLU A 89 9.55 -8.35 -27.33
C GLU A 89 8.58 -7.92 -28.44
N CYS A 90 8.96 -7.02 -29.34
CA CYS A 90 8.08 -6.43 -30.34
C CYS A 90 7.37 -7.49 -31.19
N PHE A 91 8.14 -8.42 -31.76
CA PHE A 91 7.59 -9.54 -32.53
C PHE A 91 6.74 -10.48 -31.67
N LEU A 92 7.12 -10.70 -30.40
CA LEU A 92 6.39 -11.56 -29.47
C LEU A 92 5.01 -10.96 -29.12
N LEU A 93 4.97 -9.65 -28.89
CA LEU A 93 3.75 -8.88 -28.65
C LEU A 93 2.84 -8.92 -29.88
N LYS A 94 3.40 -8.74 -31.09
CA LYS A 94 2.66 -8.87 -32.35
C LYS A 94 1.99 -10.24 -32.47
N ARG A 95 2.74 -11.32 -32.21
CA ARG A 95 2.25 -12.71 -32.31
C ARG A 95 1.18 -13.04 -31.27
N ARG A 96 1.21 -12.38 -30.11
CA ARG A 96 0.29 -12.64 -28.98
C ARG A 96 -0.71 -11.50 -28.73
N LYS A 97 -0.98 -10.63 -29.71
CA LYS A 97 -1.80 -9.42 -29.50
C LYS A 97 -3.17 -9.69 -28.86
N ASN A 98 -3.77 -10.86 -29.11
CA ASN A 98 -5.08 -11.27 -28.57
C ASN A 98 -5.01 -12.07 -27.26
N ASN A 99 -3.81 -12.39 -26.77
CA ASN A 99 -3.59 -13.13 -25.53
C ASN A 99 -2.24 -12.72 -24.93
N LEU A 100 -2.18 -11.46 -24.51
CA LEU A 100 -0.97 -10.87 -23.95
C LEU A 100 -0.73 -11.41 -22.53
N PRO A 101 0.53 -11.73 -22.17
CA PRO A 101 0.86 -12.04 -20.79
C PRO A 101 0.60 -10.83 -19.88
N ASN A 102 0.31 -11.11 -18.60
CA ASN A 102 0.16 -10.07 -17.58
C ASN A 102 1.45 -9.23 -17.43
N SER A 103 1.35 -8.09 -16.74
CA SER A 103 2.47 -7.16 -16.58
C SER A 103 3.66 -7.80 -15.87
N PHE A 104 3.45 -8.68 -14.89
CA PHE A 104 4.53 -9.34 -14.16
C PHE A 104 5.34 -10.33 -15.05
N VAL A 105 4.67 -11.12 -15.88
CA VAL A 105 5.33 -12.00 -16.87
C VAL A 105 6.13 -11.18 -17.89
N ARG A 106 5.60 -10.04 -18.34
CA ARG A 106 6.32 -9.11 -19.23
C ARG A 106 7.53 -8.47 -18.53
N LEU A 107 7.38 -8.09 -17.26
CA LEU A 107 8.47 -7.57 -16.45
C LEU A 107 9.60 -8.60 -16.32
N LEU A 108 9.28 -9.86 -16.00
CA LEU A 108 10.26 -10.96 -15.95
C LEU A 108 10.97 -11.16 -17.28
N ALA A 109 10.23 -11.15 -18.39
CA ALA A 109 10.82 -11.25 -19.73
C ALA A 109 11.81 -10.11 -20.00
N ARG A 110 11.43 -8.85 -19.69
CA ARG A 110 12.31 -7.68 -19.84
C ARG A 110 13.55 -7.77 -18.94
N VAL A 111 13.42 -8.27 -17.71
CA VAL A 111 14.55 -8.54 -16.82
C VAL A 111 15.48 -9.61 -17.41
N ILE A 112 14.94 -10.73 -17.89
CA ILE A 112 15.72 -11.81 -18.52
C ILE A 112 16.50 -11.28 -19.73
N PHE A 113 15.85 -10.54 -20.64
CA PHE A 113 16.53 -9.95 -21.80
C PHE A 113 17.64 -8.99 -21.37
N LYS A 114 17.38 -8.12 -20.40
CA LYS A 114 18.36 -7.17 -19.89
C LYS A 114 19.56 -7.86 -19.25
N LEU A 115 19.35 -8.93 -18.48
CA LEU A 115 20.43 -9.71 -17.86
C LEU A 115 21.29 -10.43 -18.90
N ARG A 116 20.69 -10.99 -19.95
CA ARG A 116 21.42 -11.62 -21.07
C ARG A 116 22.32 -10.65 -21.82
N GLU A 117 21.94 -9.37 -21.86
CA GLU A 117 22.75 -8.29 -22.45
C GLU A 117 23.73 -7.66 -21.46
N GLY A 118 23.97 -8.31 -20.31
CA GLY A 118 24.93 -7.87 -19.31
C GLY A 118 24.40 -6.86 -18.31
N GLY A 119 23.08 -6.75 -18.17
CA GLY A 119 22.42 -5.89 -17.19
C GLY A 119 22.83 -6.16 -15.74
N ASP A 120 23.37 -7.34 -15.41
CA ASP A 120 23.92 -7.61 -14.07
C ASP A 120 25.15 -6.74 -13.73
N ARG A 121 25.83 -6.20 -14.75
CA ARG A 121 26.95 -5.25 -14.57
C ARG A 121 26.47 -3.83 -14.28
N HIS A 122 25.18 -3.54 -14.46
CA HIS A 122 24.63 -2.22 -14.21
C HIS A 122 24.60 -1.93 -12.70
N VAL A 123 25.37 -0.93 -12.29
CA VAL A 123 25.47 -0.46 -10.91
C VAL A 123 24.67 0.83 -10.78
N GLU A 124 23.64 0.82 -9.93
CA GLU A 124 22.90 2.02 -9.55
C GLU A 124 23.40 2.53 -8.20
N ARG A 125 23.88 3.77 -8.14
CA ARG A 125 24.33 4.41 -6.89
C ARG A 125 23.17 5.12 -6.23
N TYR A 126 23.00 4.90 -4.93
CA TYR A 126 22.03 5.64 -4.10
C TYR A 126 22.72 6.63 -3.14
N CYS A 127 24.04 6.53 -2.97
CA CYS A 127 24.86 7.58 -2.36
C CYS A 127 26.34 7.42 -2.75
N ALA A 128 27.22 8.29 -2.22
CA ALA A 128 28.65 8.25 -2.52
C ALA A 128 29.31 6.89 -2.23
N LYS A 129 28.88 6.21 -1.15
CA LYS A 129 29.43 4.93 -0.68
C LYS A 129 28.50 3.73 -0.91
N GLY A 130 27.30 3.95 -1.43
CA GLY A 130 26.24 2.94 -1.54
C GLY A 130 25.80 2.76 -2.97
N ALA A 131 25.85 1.53 -3.45
CA ALA A 131 25.41 1.15 -4.78
C ALA A 131 24.83 -0.27 -4.78
N ARG A 132 23.95 -0.57 -5.74
CA ARG A 132 23.36 -1.91 -5.91
C ARG A 132 23.34 -2.33 -7.38
N ARG A 133 23.40 -3.64 -7.58
CA ARG A 133 23.12 -4.36 -8.83
C ARG A 133 21.89 -5.25 -8.65
N PHE A 134 21.42 -5.83 -9.75
CA PHE A 134 20.33 -6.79 -9.72
C PHE A 134 20.62 -7.99 -8.80
N ARG A 135 21.83 -8.56 -8.86
CA ARG A 135 22.26 -9.66 -7.97
C ARG A 135 22.32 -9.31 -6.48
N ASP A 136 22.32 -8.03 -6.13
CA ASP A 136 22.39 -7.57 -4.74
C ASP A 136 20.99 -7.44 -4.11
N LEU A 137 19.91 -7.60 -4.91
CA LEU A 137 18.52 -7.56 -4.42
C LEU A 137 18.22 -8.73 -3.46
N MET A 138 17.17 -8.61 -2.64
CA MET A 138 16.70 -9.78 -1.87
C MET A 138 16.00 -10.75 -2.82
N ASN A 139 16.21 -12.07 -2.69
CA ASN A 139 15.60 -13.06 -3.58
C ASN A 139 14.70 -14.10 -2.89
N HIS A 140 14.78 -14.23 -1.56
CA HIS A 140 14.07 -15.27 -0.80
C HIS A 140 14.11 -16.67 -1.45
N TYR A 141 15.24 -17.02 -2.06
CA TYR A 141 15.36 -18.26 -2.85
C TYR A 141 15.08 -19.51 -2.00
N ALA A 142 15.59 -19.55 -0.77
CA ALA A 142 15.38 -20.67 0.14
C ALA A 142 13.89 -20.82 0.50
N ASP A 143 13.22 -19.69 0.81
CA ASP A 143 11.80 -19.67 1.18
C ASP A 143 10.93 -20.09 0.00
N LEU A 144 11.19 -19.55 -1.20
CA LEU A 144 10.49 -19.89 -2.45
C LEU A 144 10.62 -21.37 -2.82
N LYS A 145 11.81 -21.96 -2.61
CA LYS A 145 12.07 -23.36 -2.95
C LYS A 145 11.24 -24.33 -2.09
N THR A 146 10.92 -23.95 -0.86
CA THR A 146 10.17 -24.78 0.10
C THR A 146 8.72 -24.35 0.28
N SER A 147 8.31 -23.22 -0.28
CA SER A 147 6.95 -22.70 -0.13
C SER A 147 5.95 -23.49 -1.00
N GLU A 148 5.14 -24.33 -0.34
CA GLU A 148 4.02 -25.01 -0.99
C GLU A 148 2.94 -24.04 -1.48
N ASP A 149 2.68 -22.98 -0.71
CA ASP A 149 1.66 -21.98 -1.04
C ASP A 149 2.03 -21.18 -2.30
N MET A 150 3.32 -20.89 -2.53
CA MET A 150 3.79 -20.12 -3.69
C MET A 150 4.08 -20.98 -4.91
N ARG A 151 4.23 -22.30 -4.75
CA ARG A 151 4.61 -23.20 -5.85
C ARG A 151 3.68 -23.15 -7.06
N PRO A 152 2.33 -23.16 -6.91
CA PRO A 152 1.43 -23.04 -8.06
C PRO A 152 1.63 -21.74 -8.85
N PHE A 153 1.91 -20.63 -8.15
CA PHE A 153 2.15 -19.33 -8.78
C PHE A 153 3.49 -19.31 -9.52
N ILE A 154 4.55 -19.86 -8.93
CA ILE A 154 5.88 -20.00 -9.56
C ILE A 154 5.79 -20.84 -10.83
N ASP A 155 5.19 -22.03 -10.74
CA ASP A 155 5.09 -22.99 -11.84
C ASP A 155 4.25 -22.41 -13.00
N LYS A 156 3.11 -21.78 -12.68
CA LYS A 156 2.29 -21.08 -13.68
C LYS A 156 3.08 -19.96 -14.36
N THR A 157 3.77 -19.13 -13.60
CA THR A 157 4.56 -18.01 -14.14
C THR A 157 5.71 -18.50 -15.02
N LEU A 158 6.42 -19.56 -14.60
CA LEU A 158 7.47 -20.19 -15.39
C LEU A 158 6.93 -20.65 -16.75
N VAL A 159 5.79 -21.32 -16.77
CA VAL A 159 5.14 -21.78 -18.01
C VAL A 159 4.73 -20.59 -18.89
N GLU A 160 4.18 -19.52 -18.32
CA GLU A 160 3.78 -18.33 -19.06
C GLU A 160 4.96 -17.57 -19.66
N VAL A 161 6.04 -17.38 -18.90
CA VAL A 161 7.29 -16.77 -19.39
C VAL A 161 7.90 -17.64 -20.49
N ARG A 162 8.02 -18.96 -20.26
CA ARG A 162 8.53 -19.92 -21.26
C ARG A 162 7.73 -19.89 -22.55
N LYS A 163 6.40 -19.86 -22.46
CA LYS A 163 5.53 -19.66 -23.63
C LYS A 163 5.88 -18.32 -24.29
N TYR A 164 5.94 -17.24 -23.53
CA TYR A 164 6.12 -15.90 -24.07
C TYR A 164 7.44 -15.71 -24.83
N ILE A 165 8.59 -15.99 -24.18
CA ILE A 165 9.92 -15.72 -24.74
C ILE A 165 10.54 -16.91 -25.47
N GLY A 166 10.02 -18.12 -25.27
CA GLY A 166 10.50 -19.36 -25.90
C GLY A 166 11.67 -20.02 -25.17
N GLU A 167 11.81 -21.34 -25.34
CA GLU A 167 12.76 -22.18 -24.60
C GLU A 167 14.22 -21.73 -24.74
N ARG A 168 14.63 -21.33 -25.94
CA ARG A 168 16.00 -20.85 -26.20
C ARG A 168 16.39 -19.63 -25.35
N LEU A 169 15.41 -18.81 -24.97
CA LEU A 169 15.65 -17.60 -24.19
C LEU A 169 15.53 -17.81 -22.68
N MET A 170 15.00 -18.96 -22.25
CA MET A 170 14.82 -19.28 -20.84
C MET A 170 16.16 -19.50 -20.12
N PRO A 171 16.31 -18.97 -18.91
CA PRO A 171 17.34 -19.43 -17.96
C PRO A 171 17.06 -20.89 -17.54
N ASN A 172 18.07 -21.55 -16.94
CA ASN A 172 17.81 -22.81 -16.23
C ASN A 172 16.90 -22.56 -15.01
N ASP A 173 16.30 -23.62 -14.46
CA ASP A 173 15.31 -23.51 -13.39
C ASP A 173 15.83 -22.79 -12.13
N SER A 174 17.11 -22.99 -11.77
CA SER A 174 17.70 -22.33 -10.61
C SER A 174 17.90 -20.83 -10.83
N ASP A 175 18.41 -20.45 -12.00
CA ASP A 175 18.58 -19.05 -12.38
C ASP A 175 17.23 -18.35 -12.55
N PHE A 176 16.24 -19.05 -13.13
CA PHE A 176 14.88 -18.55 -13.23
C PHE A 176 14.30 -18.28 -11.84
N LEU A 177 14.40 -19.22 -10.91
CA LEU A 177 13.88 -19.04 -9.55
C LEU A 177 14.58 -17.86 -8.83
N GLY A 178 15.89 -17.69 -9.05
CA GLY A 178 16.64 -16.54 -8.55
C GLY A 178 16.17 -15.20 -9.14
N ILE A 179 15.92 -15.14 -10.45
CA ILE A 179 15.41 -13.95 -11.14
C ILE A 179 13.96 -13.66 -10.71
N PHE A 180 13.13 -14.69 -10.63
CA PHE A 180 11.75 -14.63 -10.17
C PHE A 180 11.69 -14.04 -8.77
N GLY A 181 12.44 -14.59 -7.82
CA GLY A 181 12.45 -14.13 -6.44
C GLY A 181 12.91 -12.68 -6.31
N ARG A 182 13.98 -12.29 -7.02
CA ARG A 182 14.45 -10.88 -7.05
C ARG A 182 13.40 -9.95 -7.62
N THR A 183 12.72 -10.36 -8.68
CA THR A 183 11.72 -9.53 -9.35
C THR A 183 10.47 -9.40 -8.49
N LEU A 184 9.99 -10.50 -7.88
CA LEU A 184 8.81 -10.53 -7.02
C LEU A 184 9.00 -9.66 -5.78
N VAL A 185 10.05 -9.93 -4.99
CA VAL A 185 10.28 -9.31 -3.67
C VAL A 185 10.60 -7.82 -3.78
N ASN A 186 11.16 -7.39 -4.91
CA ASN A 186 11.59 -6.00 -5.13
C ASN A 186 10.71 -5.29 -6.16
N CYS A 187 9.51 -5.82 -6.42
CA CYS A 187 8.55 -5.26 -7.35
C CYS A 187 7.89 -4.02 -6.73
N PHE A 188 7.84 -2.94 -7.51
CA PHE A 188 7.09 -1.73 -7.20
C PHE A 188 5.93 -1.60 -8.19
N SER A 189 4.72 -1.45 -7.66
CA SER A 189 3.58 -0.94 -8.43
C SER A 189 3.79 0.57 -8.62
N PHE A 190 4.03 1.00 -9.86
CA PHE A 190 4.16 2.42 -10.16
C PHE A 190 2.80 3.00 -10.52
N VAL A 191 2.58 4.24 -10.09
CA VAL A 191 1.29 4.91 -10.21
C VAL A 191 1.37 6.13 -11.13
N ASP A 192 0.24 6.53 -11.68
CA ASP A 192 0.12 7.79 -12.40
C ASP A 192 -0.01 8.99 -11.45
N LYS A 193 -0.18 10.19 -12.01
CA LYS A 193 -0.38 11.43 -11.22
C LYS A 193 -1.64 11.44 -10.35
N THR A 194 -2.58 10.52 -10.56
CA THR A 194 -3.81 10.37 -9.75
C THR A 194 -3.66 9.31 -8.67
N MET A 195 -2.45 8.77 -8.51
CA MET A 195 -2.12 7.63 -7.64
C MET A 195 -2.80 6.31 -8.06
N LEU A 196 -3.21 6.20 -9.33
CA LEU A 196 -3.72 4.95 -9.89
C LEU A 196 -2.54 4.06 -10.27
N SER A 197 -2.52 2.82 -9.78
CA SER A 197 -1.50 1.83 -10.15
C SER A 197 -1.66 1.45 -11.62
N ILE A 198 -0.63 1.68 -12.44
CA ILE A 198 -0.69 1.48 -13.89
C ILE A 198 0.29 0.42 -14.41
N GLY A 199 1.14 -0.13 -13.55
CA GLY A 199 2.07 -1.19 -13.91
C GLY A 199 3.02 -1.58 -12.79
N CYS A 200 3.94 -2.49 -13.11
CA CYS A 200 4.95 -3.00 -12.18
C CYS A 200 6.38 -2.74 -12.66
N SER A 201 7.32 -2.66 -11.73
CA SER A 201 8.70 -2.27 -12.01
C SER A 201 9.69 -2.77 -10.96
N VAL A 202 10.97 -2.82 -11.30
CA VAL A 202 12.08 -3.11 -10.37
C VAL A 202 13.02 -1.92 -10.35
N TYR A 203 13.31 -1.36 -9.18
CA TYR A 203 14.28 -0.28 -8.97
C TYR A 203 15.45 -0.80 -8.16
N LEU A 204 16.71 -0.65 -8.59
CA LEU A 204 17.82 -1.25 -7.85
C LEU A 204 18.11 -0.48 -6.56
N ALA A 205 18.17 0.83 -6.63
CA ALA A 205 18.45 1.71 -5.51
C ALA A 205 17.27 1.80 -4.53
N ALA A 206 16.02 1.85 -5.02
CA ALA A 206 14.86 2.07 -4.16
C ALA A 206 14.45 0.85 -3.32
N SER A 207 14.78 -0.40 -3.68
CA SER A 207 14.44 -1.55 -2.81
C SER A 207 15.36 -1.70 -1.59
N ILE A 208 16.07 -0.65 -1.15
CA ILE A 208 16.85 -0.65 0.10
C ILE A 208 15.96 -0.36 1.31
N PHE A 209 14.79 0.21 1.09
CA PHE A 209 13.90 0.64 2.17
C PHE A 209 13.05 -0.50 2.67
N ASP A 210 13.15 -0.78 3.96
CA ASP A 210 12.32 -1.77 4.65
C ASP A 210 10.89 -1.26 4.90
N HIS A 211 10.01 -2.21 5.22
CA HIS A 211 8.61 -1.95 5.52
C HIS A 211 8.36 -1.42 6.93
N ASP A 212 7.42 -0.48 7.06
CA ASP A 212 6.62 -0.25 8.28
C ASP A 212 5.18 0.09 7.87
N CYS A 213 4.18 -0.34 8.65
CA CYS A 213 2.76 0.02 8.41
C CYS A 213 2.47 1.48 8.76
N SER A 214 3.33 2.12 9.58
CA SER A 214 3.34 3.56 9.85
C SER A 214 4.71 4.13 9.41
N PRO A 215 4.92 4.30 8.10
CA PRO A 215 6.22 4.64 7.55
C PRO A 215 6.63 6.09 7.85
N ASN A 216 7.93 6.34 7.87
CA ASN A 216 8.50 7.68 7.97
C ASN A 216 8.98 8.25 6.61
N CYS A 217 8.81 7.49 5.54
CA CYS A 217 9.08 7.90 4.17
C CYS A 217 7.88 7.57 3.27
N PHE A 218 7.69 8.36 2.22
CA PHE A 218 6.61 8.20 1.26
C PHE A 218 7.15 8.02 -0.15
N VAL A 219 6.55 7.10 -0.91
CA VAL A 219 6.94 6.76 -2.28
C VAL A 219 6.04 7.51 -3.24
N THR A 220 6.65 8.23 -4.18
CA THR A 220 5.93 8.91 -5.27
C THR A 220 6.57 8.61 -6.61
N PHE A 221 5.83 8.88 -7.68
CA PHE A 221 6.27 8.62 -9.04
C PHE A 221 6.06 9.87 -9.91
N SER A 222 7.08 10.20 -10.70
CA SER A 222 6.97 11.15 -11.81
C SER A 222 7.21 10.38 -13.11
N GLY A 223 6.11 9.95 -13.73
CA GLY A 223 6.17 8.89 -14.74
C GLY A 223 6.75 7.62 -14.12
N LEU A 224 7.87 7.13 -14.67
CA LEU A 224 8.59 5.98 -14.11
C LEU A 224 9.68 6.35 -13.10
N LYS A 225 9.95 7.63 -12.85
CA LYS A 225 10.95 8.01 -11.86
C LYS A 225 10.35 7.87 -10.46
N VAL A 226 10.90 6.97 -9.65
CA VAL A 226 10.52 6.85 -8.24
C VAL A 226 11.22 7.94 -7.43
N GLU A 227 10.51 8.57 -6.51
CA GLU A 227 11.03 9.50 -5.52
C GLU A 227 10.60 9.07 -4.12
N ILE A 228 11.57 8.93 -3.22
CA ILE A 228 11.35 8.61 -1.81
C ILE A 228 11.54 9.89 -1.03
N ARG A 229 10.47 10.35 -0.37
CA ARG A 229 10.45 11.58 0.42
C ARG A 229 10.39 11.28 1.90
N SER A 230 11.09 12.06 2.72
CA SER A 230 10.97 11.94 4.17
C SER A 230 9.71 12.62 4.68
N LEU A 231 9.00 11.99 5.61
CA LEU A 231 7.85 12.57 6.31
C LEU A 231 8.23 13.21 7.65
N ILE A 232 9.51 13.16 8.01
CA ILE A 232 10.05 13.66 9.29
C ILE A 232 11.34 14.42 9.04
N ASP A 233 11.73 15.27 9.99
CA ASP A 233 13.08 15.82 10.01
C ASP A 233 14.06 14.75 10.52
N MET A 234 15.21 14.64 9.88
CA MET A 234 16.30 13.77 10.29
C MET A 234 17.60 14.58 10.42
N PRO A 235 18.25 14.61 11.59
CA PRO A 235 19.53 15.31 11.76
C PRO A 235 20.62 14.78 10.82
N ASP A 236 20.59 13.49 10.55
CA ASP A 236 21.46 12.80 9.60
C ASP A 236 20.64 11.75 8.84
N LEU A 237 20.84 11.67 7.52
CA LEU A 237 20.24 10.62 6.71
C LEU A 237 20.85 9.25 7.05
N ASP A 238 20.01 8.37 7.57
CA ASP A 238 20.31 6.97 7.80
C ASP A 238 19.29 6.11 7.06
N PHE A 239 19.66 5.61 5.89
CA PHE A 239 18.79 4.77 5.06
C PHE A 239 18.28 3.54 5.82
N ALA A 240 19.03 3.01 6.79
CA ALA A 240 18.61 1.86 7.60
C ALA A 240 17.46 2.18 8.57
N LYS A 241 17.16 3.46 8.81
CA LYS A 241 16.02 3.93 9.62
C LYS A 241 14.86 4.47 8.79
N CYS A 242 15.04 4.61 7.49
CA CYS A 242 13.98 4.99 6.57
C CYS A 242 13.07 3.78 6.31
N ARG A 243 11.75 3.99 6.38
CA ARG A 243 10.72 2.96 6.20
C ARG A 243 9.68 3.46 5.21
N ILE A 244 9.26 2.59 4.29
CA ILE A 244 8.13 2.82 3.39
C ILE A 244 7.04 1.79 3.70
N SER A 245 5.80 2.02 3.27
CA SER A 245 4.78 0.97 3.35
C SER A 245 4.77 0.13 2.08
N TYR A 246 4.75 -1.19 2.21
CA TYR A 246 4.64 -2.13 1.08
C TYR A 246 3.19 -2.51 0.81
N VAL A 247 2.34 -2.37 1.82
CA VAL A 247 0.92 -2.73 1.82
C VAL A 247 0.08 -1.54 2.26
N ASP A 248 -1.20 -1.53 1.93
CA ASP A 248 -2.13 -0.52 2.43
C ASP A 248 -2.37 -0.73 3.94
N PRO A 249 -2.18 0.30 4.79
CA PRO A 249 -2.55 0.23 6.19
C PRO A 249 -4.04 -0.06 6.42
N VAL A 250 -4.95 0.33 5.53
CA VAL A 250 -6.39 0.08 5.62
C VAL A 250 -6.70 -1.40 5.38
N SER A 251 -6.39 -2.24 6.35
CA SER A 251 -6.61 -3.68 6.34
C SER A 251 -6.39 -4.22 7.76
N THR A 252 -6.80 -5.46 8.04
CA THR A 252 -6.54 -6.10 9.34
C THR A 252 -5.05 -6.39 9.51
N ALA A 253 -4.54 -6.44 10.75
CA ALA A 253 -3.16 -6.82 11.01
C ALA A 253 -2.86 -8.22 10.45
N ALA A 254 -3.82 -9.15 10.57
CA ALA A 254 -3.72 -10.49 9.99
C ALA A 254 -3.58 -10.46 8.47
N ALA A 255 -4.43 -9.69 7.76
CA ALA A 255 -4.37 -9.57 6.31
C ALA A 255 -3.07 -8.89 5.83
N ARG A 256 -2.63 -7.80 6.48
CA ARG A 256 -1.34 -7.17 6.14
C ARG A 256 -0.17 -8.15 6.32
N ARG A 257 -0.16 -8.92 7.41
CA ARG A 257 0.89 -9.93 7.67
C ARG A 257 0.84 -11.07 6.66
N GLU A 258 -0.35 -11.49 6.24
CA GLU A 258 -0.51 -12.48 5.17
C GLU A 258 0.04 -11.96 3.83
N ASP A 259 -0.29 -10.73 3.44
CA ASP A 259 0.21 -10.12 2.21
C ASP A 259 1.74 -9.95 2.24
N LEU A 260 2.29 -9.47 3.37
CA LEU A 260 3.72 -9.33 3.58
C LEU A 260 4.45 -10.67 3.55
N TYR A 261 3.88 -11.72 4.14
CA TYR A 261 4.46 -13.05 4.12
C TYR A 261 4.47 -13.64 2.70
N LYS A 262 3.38 -13.51 1.94
CA LYS A 262 3.28 -14.03 0.57
C LYS A 262 4.19 -13.28 -0.42
N GLY A 263 4.31 -11.97 -0.28
CA GLY A 263 5.12 -11.14 -1.19
C GLY A 263 6.60 -11.01 -0.80
N TRP A 264 6.90 -11.02 0.50
CA TRP A 264 8.21 -10.64 1.04
C TRP A 264 8.75 -11.59 2.13
N PHE A 265 8.05 -12.67 2.46
CA PHE A 265 8.54 -13.75 3.34
C PHE A 265 8.99 -13.29 4.74
N PHE A 266 8.37 -12.24 5.28
CA PHE A 266 8.64 -11.79 6.63
C PHE A 266 7.34 -11.48 7.37
N LEU A 267 7.46 -11.40 8.69
CA LEU A 267 6.38 -10.94 9.55
C LEU A 267 6.63 -9.51 10.03
N CYS A 268 5.62 -8.66 9.88
CA CYS A 268 5.65 -7.32 10.46
C CYS A 268 5.24 -7.32 11.94
N GLU A 269 6.13 -6.76 12.77
CA GLU A 269 5.96 -6.52 14.21
C GLU A 269 6.02 -5.02 14.54
N CYS A 270 5.66 -4.15 13.59
CA CYS A 270 5.60 -2.72 13.84
C CYS A 270 4.52 -2.38 14.87
N LYS A 271 4.60 -1.18 15.44
CA LYS A 271 3.64 -0.69 16.44
C LYS A 271 2.18 -0.84 15.99
N THR A 272 1.89 -0.59 14.71
CA THR A 272 0.55 -0.71 14.14
C THR A 272 0.04 -2.15 14.06
N CYS A 273 0.92 -3.13 13.91
CA CYS A 273 0.55 -4.55 13.90
C CYS A 273 0.41 -5.14 15.31
N GLU A 274 1.00 -4.49 16.32
CA GLU A 274 0.93 -4.86 17.73
C GLU A 274 -0.08 -4.00 18.51
N ASP A 275 -0.87 -3.16 17.83
CA ASP A 275 -1.86 -2.27 18.45
C ASP A 275 -3.13 -3.05 18.80
N GLU A 276 -3.34 -3.30 20.09
CA GLU A 276 -4.48 -4.07 20.61
C GLU A 276 -5.83 -3.37 20.38
N GLU A 277 -5.89 -2.03 20.47
CA GLU A 277 -7.12 -1.28 20.19
C GLU A 277 -7.49 -1.35 18.71
N ARG A 278 -6.48 -1.29 17.84
CA ARG A 278 -6.69 -1.52 16.40
C ARG A 278 -7.18 -2.92 16.12
N ALA A 279 -6.55 -3.94 16.71
CA ALA A 279 -6.95 -5.34 16.56
C ALA A 279 -8.39 -5.59 17.06
N ARG A 280 -8.81 -4.89 18.12
CA ARG A 280 -10.18 -4.97 18.65
C ARG A 280 -11.22 -4.48 17.64
N LEU A 281 -10.90 -3.41 16.90
CA LEU A 281 -11.82 -2.71 16.00
C LEU A 281 -11.82 -3.26 14.57
N GLU A 282 -10.71 -3.79 14.09
CA GLU A 282 -10.53 -4.14 12.67
C GLU A 282 -11.46 -5.25 12.16
N ASN A 283 -11.82 -6.18 13.02
CA ASN A 283 -12.87 -7.17 12.77
C ASN A 283 -13.99 -7.02 13.81
N SER A 284 -14.77 -5.94 13.72
CA SER A 284 -15.86 -5.71 14.69
C SER A 284 -17.23 -5.52 14.04
N ILE A 285 -18.27 -5.90 14.78
CA ILE A 285 -19.68 -5.73 14.43
C ILE A 285 -20.39 -4.86 15.48
N LYS A 286 -21.49 -4.23 15.08
CA LYS A 286 -22.37 -3.47 15.98
C LYS A 286 -23.09 -4.40 16.95
N CYS A 287 -23.27 -3.95 18.19
CA CYS A 287 -24.15 -4.61 19.15
C CYS A 287 -25.62 -4.54 18.70
N GLU A 288 -26.38 -5.61 18.91
CA GLU A 288 -27.82 -5.67 18.61
C GLU A 288 -28.72 -5.29 19.78
N THR A 289 -28.15 -5.08 20.97
CA THR A 289 -28.95 -4.61 22.11
C THR A 289 -29.50 -3.22 21.78
N PRO A 290 -30.82 -3.00 21.83
CA PRO A 290 -31.40 -1.69 21.57
C PRO A 290 -30.75 -0.60 22.41
N ASN A 291 -30.45 0.54 21.80
CA ASN A 291 -29.77 1.69 22.41
C ASN A 291 -28.33 1.45 22.90
N CYS A 292 -27.73 0.29 22.61
CA CYS A 292 -26.32 0.04 22.88
C CYS A 292 -25.46 0.48 21.68
N GLN A 293 -24.50 1.38 21.92
CA GLN A 293 -23.50 1.79 20.92
C GLN A 293 -22.23 0.94 20.98
N GLY A 294 -22.23 -0.11 21.78
CA GLY A 294 -21.09 -1.03 21.90
C GLY A 294 -20.86 -1.85 20.64
N ILE A 295 -19.68 -2.45 20.58
CA ILE A 295 -19.26 -3.33 19.48
C ILE A 295 -18.89 -4.71 20.02
N VAL A 296 -18.80 -5.67 19.11
CA VAL A 296 -18.27 -7.01 19.38
C VAL A 296 -17.10 -7.27 18.45
N SER A 297 -15.94 -7.60 19.02
CA SER A 297 -14.76 -8.01 18.26
C SER A 297 -14.87 -9.48 17.87
N LEU A 298 -14.59 -9.77 16.59
CA LEU A 298 -14.61 -11.08 15.96
C LEU A 298 -13.18 -11.37 15.45
N PRO A 299 -12.24 -11.70 16.34
CA PRO A 299 -10.84 -11.87 15.96
C PRO A 299 -10.70 -12.91 14.85
N GLU A 300 -9.83 -12.60 13.90
CA GLU A 300 -9.59 -13.47 12.76
C GLU A 300 -8.84 -14.73 13.18
N ILE A 301 -9.51 -15.88 13.07
CA ILE A 301 -8.91 -17.20 13.25
C ILE A 301 -8.59 -17.70 11.83
N SER A 302 -7.45 -17.28 11.27
CA SER A 302 -6.96 -17.86 10.01
C SER A 302 -5.82 -18.84 10.26
N ASP A 303 -5.83 -19.96 9.53
CA ASP A 303 -4.73 -20.94 9.52
C ASP A 303 -3.40 -20.25 9.19
N THR A 304 -3.42 -19.24 8.32
CA THR A 304 -2.24 -18.42 8.01
C THR A 304 -1.75 -17.66 9.24
N ALA A 305 -2.63 -17.02 10.01
CA ALA A 305 -2.25 -16.33 11.25
C ALA A 305 -1.74 -17.31 12.31
N GLN A 306 -2.31 -18.51 12.41
CA GLN A 306 -1.82 -19.57 13.31
C GLN A 306 -0.48 -20.14 12.85
N ARG A 307 -0.29 -20.43 11.56
CA ARG A 307 0.98 -20.86 10.95
C ARG A 307 2.05 -19.79 11.12
N ILE A 308 1.72 -18.53 10.90
CA ILE A 308 2.61 -17.39 11.14
C ILE A 308 2.98 -17.33 12.62
N LYS A 309 2.02 -17.40 13.55
CA LYS A 309 2.30 -17.45 15.00
C LYS A 309 3.22 -18.62 15.37
N LEU A 310 2.99 -19.80 14.79
CA LEU A 310 3.83 -20.97 15.00
C LEU A 310 5.25 -20.74 14.45
N GLN A 311 5.38 -20.19 13.25
CA GLN A 311 6.66 -19.84 12.62
C GLN A 311 7.42 -18.77 13.42
N ILE A 312 6.74 -17.79 14.01
CA ILE A 312 7.36 -16.83 14.95
C ILE A 312 7.91 -17.58 16.15
N ALA A 313 7.12 -18.46 16.75
CA ALA A 313 7.54 -19.23 17.91
C ALA A 313 8.79 -20.05 17.55
N THR A 314 8.79 -20.72 16.39
CA THR A 314 9.95 -21.50 15.92
C THR A 314 11.16 -20.62 15.60
N ALA A 315 10.96 -19.44 14.98
CA ALA A 315 12.04 -18.51 14.64
C ALA A 315 12.68 -17.89 15.89
N ARG A 316 11.86 -17.50 16.88
CA ARG A 316 12.32 -17.00 18.18
C ARG A 316 13.07 -18.08 18.96
N GLU A 317 12.62 -19.33 18.89
CA GLU A 317 13.29 -20.47 19.49
C GLU A 317 14.65 -20.75 18.82
N ARG A 318 14.71 -20.70 17.48
CA ARG A 318 15.98 -20.82 16.71
C ARG A 318 16.97 -19.71 17.07
N GLU A 319 16.49 -18.46 17.22
CA GLU A 319 17.32 -17.35 17.69
C GLU A 319 17.79 -17.52 19.14
N GLY A 320 16.91 -18.01 20.02
CA GLY A 320 17.25 -18.36 21.40
C GLY A 320 18.40 -19.36 21.44
N LYS A 321 18.25 -20.48 20.71
CA LYS A 321 19.28 -21.51 20.56
C LYS A 321 20.57 -20.99 19.91
N LYS A 322 20.48 -20.05 18.97
CA LYS A 322 21.66 -19.42 18.34
C LYS A 322 22.41 -18.50 19.32
N LYS A 323 21.69 -17.65 20.05
CA LYS A 323 22.26 -16.77 21.09
C LYS A 323 22.87 -17.58 22.23
N GLU A 324 22.24 -18.70 22.59
CA GLU A 324 22.75 -19.65 23.58
C GLU A 324 24.06 -20.30 23.11
N LYS A 325 24.12 -20.85 21.88
CA LYS A 325 25.37 -21.37 21.29
C LYS A 325 26.48 -20.32 21.17
N GLU A 326 26.14 -19.07 20.86
CA GLU A 326 27.10 -17.96 20.85
C GLU A 326 27.61 -17.64 22.26
N ARG A 327 26.74 -17.67 23.27
CA ARG A 327 27.09 -17.54 24.70
C ARG A 327 28.00 -18.67 25.15
N GLU A 328 27.66 -19.92 24.84
CA GLU A 328 28.48 -21.10 25.14
C GLU A 328 29.84 -21.04 24.44
N SER A 329 29.89 -20.56 23.20
CA SER A 329 31.15 -20.33 22.47
C SER A 329 32.01 -19.26 23.13
N LEU A 330 31.40 -18.17 23.60
CA LEU A 330 32.07 -17.12 24.38
C LEU A 330 32.57 -17.64 25.73
N VAL A 331 31.76 -18.43 26.44
CA VAL A 331 32.14 -19.09 27.69
C VAL A 331 33.29 -20.07 27.45
N ARG A 332 33.23 -20.93 26.44
CA ARG A 332 34.34 -21.84 26.06
C ARG A 332 35.61 -21.08 25.67
N LYS A 333 35.51 -19.96 24.96
CA LYS A 333 36.67 -19.09 24.63
C LYS A 333 37.26 -18.44 25.88
N ARG A 334 36.43 -18.08 26.86
CA ARG A 334 36.84 -17.56 28.17
C ARG A 334 37.49 -18.65 29.02
N TRP A 335 36.90 -19.84 29.07
CA TRP A 335 37.44 -21.04 29.72
C TRP A 335 38.81 -21.40 29.13
N ARG A 336 38.98 -21.44 27.81
CA ARG A 336 40.28 -21.67 27.15
C ARG A 336 41.34 -20.59 27.46
N ARG A 337 40.92 -19.35 27.78
CA ARG A 337 41.83 -18.28 28.23
C ARG A 337 42.20 -18.44 29.70
N GLU A 338 41.33 -19.04 30.51
CA GLU A 338 41.52 -19.31 31.93
C GLU A 338 42.28 -20.64 32.17
N GLU A 339 42.07 -21.68 31.35
CA GLU A 339 42.86 -22.92 31.31
C GLU A 339 44.31 -22.69 30.87
N ARG A 340 44.55 -21.76 29.93
CA ARG A 340 45.92 -21.32 29.60
C ARG A 340 46.65 -20.66 30.79
N LYS A 341 45.95 -20.34 31.87
CA LYS A 341 46.51 -19.81 33.12
C LYS A 341 46.55 -20.82 34.27
N LYS A 342 45.98 -22.02 34.12
CA LYS A 342 45.95 -23.06 35.15
C LYS A 342 46.12 -24.43 34.52
N THR A 343 47.35 -24.93 34.52
CA THR A 343 47.62 -26.37 34.43
C THR A 343 47.32 -27.01 35.78
N SER A 344 46.23 -27.77 35.88
CA SER A 344 46.17 -29.15 36.40
C SER A 344 44.72 -29.58 36.70
N SER A 345 44.40 -30.79 36.24
CA SER A 345 43.47 -31.78 36.81
C SER A 345 42.08 -31.33 37.29
N ASP A 346 41.02 -31.76 36.60
CA ASP A 346 40.30 -33.01 36.92
C ASP A 346 39.02 -33.14 36.07
N GLU A 347 38.69 -34.38 35.75
CA GLU A 347 37.51 -34.80 35.00
C GLU A 347 36.24 -34.68 35.85
N ASP A 348 35.10 -34.26 35.26
CA ASP A 348 33.82 -34.80 35.71
C ASP A 348 32.68 -34.73 34.68
N LYS A 349 31.85 -35.77 34.71
CA LYS A 349 30.76 -36.09 33.78
C LYS A 349 29.48 -35.33 34.13
N GLN A 350 28.79 -34.77 33.12
CA GLN A 350 27.40 -34.34 33.24
C GLN A 350 26.45 -35.35 32.59
N LYS A 351 25.41 -35.71 33.35
CA LYS A 351 24.24 -36.48 32.91
C LYS A 351 23.20 -35.53 32.30
N GLU A 352 22.56 -35.99 31.23
CA GLU A 352 21.36 -35.39 30.63
C GLU A 352 20.12 -35.74 31.46
N GLU A 353 19.30 -34.74 31.76
CA GLU A 353 17.90 -34.89 32.16
C GLU A 353 17.02 -34.32 31.04
N GLU A 354 16.39 -35.21 30.26
CA GLU A 354 15.27 -34.85 29.38
C GLU A 354 13.96 -34.98 30.17
N GLY A 355 13.36 -33.83 30.47
CA GLY A 355 12.06 -33.68 31.12
C GLY A 355 11.02 -33.08 30.16
N LYS A 356 9.96 -33.86 29.95
CA LYS A 356 8.79 -33.64 29.08
C LYS A 356 7.99 -32.37 29.40
N GLY A 357 7.28 -31.88 28.38
CA GLY A 357 5.98 -31.20 28.57
C GLY A 357 5.67 -30.14 27.52
N GLU A 358 5.31 -30.54 26.29
CA GLU A 358 4.52 -29.65 25.42
C GLU A 358 3.07 -29.66 25.92
N GLU A 359 2.72 -28.70 26.77
CA GLU A 359 1.32 -28.36 27.00
C GLU A 359 0.82 -27.55 25.79
N GLU A 360 -0.02 -28.19 24.97
CA GLU A 360 -0.89 -27.48 24.05
C GLU A 360 -1.79 -26.53 24.87
N VAL A 361 -1.47 -25.24 24.82
CA VAL A 361 -2.33 -24.18 25.37
C VAL A 361 -3.62 -24.16 24.55
N LYS A 362 -4.63 -24.91 24.98
CA LYS A 362 -6.01 -24.76 24.52
C LYS A 362 -6.52 -23.40 25.00
N ILE A 363 -6.50 -22.42 24.11
CA ILE A 363 -7.16 -21.14 24.32
C ILE A 363 -8.67 -21.43 24.34
N GLU A 364 -9.29 -21.35 25.50
CA GLU A 364 -10.75 -21.39 25.60
C GLU A 364 -11.31 -20.15 24.88
N GLU A 365 -11.91 -20.36 23.71
CA GLU A 365 -12.62 -19.31 22.96
C GLU A 365 -13.84 -18.87 23.76
N LYS A 366 -13.70 -17.78 24.52
CA LYS A 366 -14.85 -17.08 25.10
C LYS A 366 -15.72 -16.55 23.96
N ASP A 367 -17.02 -16.81 24.04
CA ASP A 367 -17.96 -16.30 23.05
C ASP A 367 -17.81 -14.77 22.86
N PRO A 368 -17.83 -14.25 21.62
CA PRO A 368 -17.66 -12.82 21.37
C PRO A 368 -18.77 -12.00 22.03
N ARG A 369 -18.38 -11.08 22.91
CA ARG A 369 -19.30 -10.28 23.73
C ARG A 369 -19.12 -8.79 23.51
N CYS A 370 -20.23 -8.06 23.64
CA CYS A 370 -20.26 -6.62 23.67
C CYS A 370 -19.62 -6.13 24.96
N GLU A 371 -18.66 -5.24 24.83
CA GLU A 371 -17.92 -4.66 25.97
C GLU A 371 -18.79 -3.76 26.87
N VAL A 372 -19.89 -3.24 26.33
CA VAL A 372 -20.76 -2.31 27.05
C VAL A 372 -21.86 -3.04 27.82
N CYS A 373 -22.61 -3.91 27.15
CA CYS A 373 -23.80 -4.56 27.73
C CYS A 373 -23.66 -6.07 27.93
N GLY A 374 -22.54 -6.68 27.52
CA GLY A 374 -22.31 -8.13 27.63
C GLY A 374 -23.08 -9.00 26.62
N TRP A 375 -23.83 -8.40 25.69
CA TRP A 375 -24.53 -9.14 24.63
C TRP A 375 -23.57 -10.02 23.85
N THR A 376 -23.95 -11.28 23.65
CA THR A 376 -23.10 -12.29 23.01
C THR A 376 -23.54 -12.50 21.56
N ALA A 377 -22.61 -12.43 20.62
CA ALA A 377 -22.90 -12.71 19.22
C ALA A 377 -23.18 -14.21 19.01
N SER A 378 -24.28 -14.53 18.36
CA SER A 378 -24.62 -15.93 18.06
C SER A 378 -23.65 -16.53 17.04
N LYS A 379 -23.47 -17.86 17.06
CA LYS A 379 -22.64 -18.58 16.07
C LYS A 379 -23.08 -18.31 14.62
N GLY A 380 -24.40 -18.21 14.39
CA GLY A 380 -24.95 -17.88 13.07
C GLY A 380 -24.51 -16.49 12.59
N LYS A 381 -24.48 -15.51 13.50
CA LYS A 381 -24.06 -14.16 13.19
C LYS A 381 -22.55 -14.03 12.96
N VAL A 382 -21.75 -14.77 13.73
CA VAL A 382 -20.30 -14.87 13.48
C VAL A 382 -20.03 -15.49 12.11
N LYS A 383 -20.79 -16.53 11.73
CA LYS A 383 -20.69 -17.14 10.40
C LYS A 383 -21.07 -16.15 9.28
N GLU A 384 -22.20 -15.46 9.41
CA GLU A 384 -22.64 -14.45 8.45
C GLU A 384 -21.58 -13.38 8.22
N TYR A 385 -20.96 -12.87 9.29
CA TYR A 385 -19.85 -11.93 9.20
C TYR A 385 -18.72 -12.47 8.32
N TRP A 386 -18.25 -13.69 8.57
CA TRP A 386 -17.14 -14.28 7.82
C TRP A 386 -17.50 -14.63 6.37
N ASP A 387 -18.76 -14.98 6.09
CA ASP A 387 -19.25 -15.19 4.72
C ASP A 387 -19.22 -13.86 3.92
N ILE A 388 -19.57 -12.74 4.55
CA ILE A 388 -19.45 -11.40 3.95
C ILE A 388 -17.98 -11.04 3.74
N VAL A 389 -17.11 -11.25 4.74
CA VAL A 389 -15.67 -11.00 4.61
C VAL A 389 -15.04 -11.83 3.48
N ALA A 390 -15.43 -13.10 3.34
CA ALA A 390 -14.98 -13.94 2.24
C ALA A 390 -15.39 -13.37 0.88
N SER A 391 -16.61 -12.84 0.77
CA SER A 391 -17.10 -12.18 -0.44
C SER A 391 -16.31 -10.91 -0.77
N VAL A 392 -16.02 -10.08 0.24
CA VAL A 392 -15.15 -8.89 0.10
C VAL A 392 -13.75 -9.30 -0.37
N ARG A 393 -13.13 -10.29 0.27
CA ARG A 393 -11.80 -10.79 -0.10
C ARG A 393 -11.75 -11.31 -1.53
N LYS A 394 -12.77 -12.06 -1.95
CA LYS A 394 -12.90 -12.54 -3.33
C LYS A 394 -12.99 -11.36 -4.30
N LYS A 395 -13.79 -10.34 -3.98
CA LYS A 395 -13.92 -9.14 -4.82
C LYS A 395 -12.59 -8.39 -4.93
N LEU A 396 -11.91 -8.16 -3.81
CA LEU A 396 -10.60 -7.49 -3.78
C LEU A 396 -9.57 -8.18 -4.68
N LYS A 397 -9.48 -9.51 -4.64
CA LYS A 397 -8.60 -10.28 -5.53
C LYS A 397 -8.96 -10.13 -7.01
N SER A 398 -10.23 -9.95 -7.34
CA SER A 398 -10.68 -9.75 -8.73
C SER A 398 -10.49 -8.32 -9.25
N ILE A 399 -10.36 -7.34 -8.35
CA ILE A 399 -10.10 -5.94 -8.75
C ILE A 399 -8.68 -5.82 -9.33
N ASP A 400 -7.74 -6.62 -8.81
CA ASP A 400 -6.38 -6.73 -9.38
C ASP A 400 -6.39 -7.29 -10.82
N ASP A 401 -7.47 -7.94 -11.24
CA ASP A 401 -7.71 -8.47 -12.60
C ASP A 401 -8.52 -7.50 -13.49
N ASP A 402 -8.43 -6.19 -13.23
CA ASP A 402 -8.71 -5.13 -14.21
C ASP A 402 -10.23 -4.93 -14.57
N ASN A 403 -11.16 -5.58 -13.84
CA ASN A 403 -12.62 -5.50 -14.02
C ASN A 403 -13.35 -4.97 -12.76
N LEU A 404 -13.10 -3.70 -12.40
CA LEU A 404 -13.81 -3.06 -11.29
C LEU A 404 -15.26 -2.74 -11.67
N ASN A 405 -16.19 -3.61 -11.26
CA ASN A 405 -17.63 -3.33 -11.29
C ASN A 405 -18.05 -2.60 -9.99
N ILE A 406 -18.40 -1.31 -10.11
CA ILE A 406 -18.81 -0.48 -8.98
C ILE A 406 -20.16 -0.90 -8.39
N GLU A 407 -21.11 -1.37 -9.20
CA GLU A 407 -22.44 -1.80 -8.73
C GLU A 407 -22.32 -3.02 -7.82
N GLU A 408 -21.50 -4.00 -8.22
CA GLU A 408 -21.21 -5.17 -7.38
C GLU A 408 -20.53 -4.76 -6.06
N CYS A 409 -19.62 -3.78 -6.09
CA CYS A 409 -18.98 -3.26 -4.88
C CYS A 409 -19.99 -2.60 -3.94
N ILE A 410 -20.95 -1.85 -4.48
CA ILE A 410 -22.05 -1.24 -3.72
C ILE A 410 -22.93 -2.32 -3.09
N GLN A 411 -23.32 -3.35 -3.85
CA GLN A 411 -24.12 -4.47 -3.32
C GLN A 411 -23.41 -5.20 -2.16
N ILE A 412 -22.10 -5.44 -2.30
CA ILE A 412 -21.30 -6.04 -1.22
C ILE A 412 -21.28 -5.12 0.01
N LEU A 413 -21.13 -3.81 -0.18
CA LEU A 413 -21.12 -2.82 0.91
C LEU A 413 -22.49 -2.70 1.61
N GLU A 414 -23.59 -2.81 0.86
CA GLU A 414 -24.95 -2.80 1.39
C GLU A 414 -25.24 -4.02 2.27
N ASN A 415 -24.60 -5.16 2.01
CA ASN A 415 -24.69 -6.36 2.85
C ASN A 415 -23.91 -6.25 4.17
N GLN A 416 -23.09 -5.22 4.38
CA GLN A 416 -22.26 -5.05 5.58
C GLN A 416 -22.95 -4.27 6.70
N THR A 417 -24.28 -4.28 6.77
CA THR A 417 -25.06 -3.49 7.75
C THR A 417 -24.63 -3.73 9.21
N MET A 418 -24.24 -4.96 9.52
CA MET A 418 -23.79 -5.40 10.83
C MET A 418 -22.39 -4.89 11.22
N PHE A 419 -21.57 -4.44 10.27
CA PHE A 419 -20.16 -4.08 10.52
C PHE A 419 -20.12 -2.77 11.29
N SER A 420 -19.15 -2.62 12.21
CA SER A 420 -18.90 -1.33 12.85
C SER A 420 -18.28 -0.33 11.83
N SER A 421 -18.23 0.95 12.18
CA SER A 421 -17.63 1.99 11.32
C SER A 421 -16.13 1.79 11.13
N MET A 422 -15.43 1.22 12.11
CA MET A 422 -13.98 0.98 12.06
C MET A 422 -13.61 -0.40 11.51
N ASN A 423 -14.59 -1.22 11.10
CA ASN A 423 -14.30 -2.52 10.52
C ASN A 423 -13.47 -2.37 9.24
N ALA A 424 -12.31 -3.02 9.16
CA ALA A 424 -11.34 -2.84 8.09
C ALA A 424 -11.94 -3.14 6.71
N TRP A 425 -12.75 -4.20 6.61
CA TRP A 425 -13.36 -4.63 5.36
C TRP A 425 -14.43 -3.63 4.87
N ARG A 426 -15.13 -2.97 5.80
CA ARG A 426 -16.05 -1.88 5.48
C ARG A 426 -15.32 -0.65 4.99
N VAL A 427 -14.31 -0.20 5.73
CA VAL A 427 -13.50 0.98 5.36
C VAL A 427 -12.86 0.80 3.99
N ARG A 428 -12.33 -0.39 3.69
CA ARG A 428 -11.79 -0.73 2.36
C ARG A 428 -12.83 -0.66 1.25
N MET A 429 -14.00 -1.25 1.45
CA MET A 429 -15.06 -1.24 0.44
C MET A 429 -15.60 0.17 0.20
N LEU A 430 -15.77 0.97 1.25
CA LEU A 430 -16.12 2.37 1.15
C LEU A 430 -15.10 3.16 0.33
N ASP A 431 -13.79 2.96 0.57
CA ASP A 431 -12.73 3.65 -0.17
C ASP A 431 -12.72 3.27 -1.65
N ILE A 432 -12.95 2.00 -1.99
CA ILE A 432 -13.05 1.55 -3.39
C ILE A 432 -14.22 2.23 -4.11
N VAL A 433 -15.41 2.23 -3.49
CA VAL A 433 -16.60 2.84 -4.09
C VAL A 433 -16.44 4.36 -4.16
N PHE A 434 -15.88 4.98 -3.13
CA PHE A 434 -15.56 6.41 -3.09
C PHE A 434 -14.63 6.81 -4.24
N ASN A 435 -13.48 6.16 -4.39
CA ASN A 435 -12.53 6.46 -5.46
C ASN A 435 -13.14 6.23 -6.84
N SER A 436 -13.94 5.17 -7.00
CA SER A 436 -14.66 4.91 -8.26
C SER A 436 -15.66 6.02 -8.58
N ALA A 437 -16.41 6.51 -7.59
CA ALA A 437 -17.34 7.62 -7.77
C ALA A 437 -16.62 8.93 -8.15
N ILE A 438 -15.47 9.21 -7.52
CA ILE A 438 -14.61 10.36 -7.87
C ILE A 438 -14.13 10.26 -9.33
N LEU A 439 -13.63 9.09 -9.75
CA LEU A 439 -13.14 8.88 -11.12
C LEU A 439 -14.24 9.09 -12.17
N ASN A 440 -15.48 8.73 -11.84
CA ASN A 440 -16.64 8.90 -12.70
C ASN A 440 -17.37 10.25 -12.50
N SER A 441 -16.81 11.16 -11.70
CA SER A 441 -17.43 12.46 -11.37
C SER A 441 -18.85 12.36 -10.77
N CYS A 442 -19.19 11.23 -10.14
CA CYS A 442 -20.45 11.01 -9.44
C CYS A 442 -20.39 11.65 -8.04
N TRP A 443 -20.38 12.97 -7.97
CA TRP A 443 -20.06 13.72 -6.74
C TRP A 443 -20.98 13.39 -5.56
N SER A 444 -22.28 13.18 -5.77
CA SER A 444 -23.23 12.81 -4.70
C SER A 444 -22.89 11.45 -4.08
N LEU A 445 -22.48 10.49 -4.91
CA LEU A 445 -22.09 9.15 -4.45
C LEU A 445 -20.73 9.20 -3.74
N ALA A 446 -19.80 9.99 -4.28
CA ALA A 446 -18.51 10.24 -3.66
C ALA A 446 -18.67 10.91 -2.28
N LEU A 447 -19.54 11.92 -2.16
CA LEU A 447 -19.78 12.56 -0.87
C LEU A 447 -20.36 11.57 0.14
N LYS A 448 -21.43 10.83 -0.24
CA LYS A 448 -22.08 9.83 0.63
C LYS A 448 -21.06 8.87 1.25
N TYR A 449 -20.28 8.19 0.42
CA TYR A 449 -19.35 7.16 0.91
C TYR A 449 -18.07 7.75 1.48
N GLY A 450 -17.64 8.93 1.02
CA GLY A 450 -16.50 9.63 1.59
C GLY A 450 -16.78 10.12 3.01
N GLU A 451 -17.96 10.68 3.28
CA GLU A 451 -18.35 11.08 4.64
C GLU A 451 -18.51 9.86 5.55
N GLU A 452 -19.14 8.80 5.06
CA GLU A 452 -19.29 7.56 5.82
C GLU A 452 -17.94 6.92 6.17
N ASN A 453 -16.94 7.08 5.31
CA ASN A 453 -15.59 6.53 5.53
C ASN A 453 -14.64 7.47 6.26
N TYR A 454 -15.05 8.71 6.54
CA TYR A 454 -14.15 9.76 7.02
C TYR A 454 -13.40 9.36 8.29
N ASP A 455 -14.12 8.84 9.29
CA ASP A 455 -13.53 8.40 10.54
C ASP A 455 -12.69 7.12 10.35
N GLY A 456 -13.13 6.22 9.47
CA GLY A 456 -12.41 4.99 9.14
C GLY A 456 -11.04 5.28 8.55
N MET A 457 -10.96 6.20 7.58
CA MET A 457 -9.69 6.59 6.95
C MET A 457 -8.74 7.22 7.96
N ARG A 458 -9.23 8.07 8.86
CA ARG A 458 -8.43 8.66 9.95
C ARG A 458 -7.96 7.67 11.00
N PHE A 459 -8.73 6.59 11.20
CA PHE A 459 -8.36 5.55 12.13
C PHE A 459 -7.22 4.67 11.59
N TYR A 460 -7.28 4.32 10.29
CA TYR A 460 -6.30 3.41 9.69
C TYR A 460 -5.01 4.09 9.24
N TYR A 461 -5.09 5.32 8.74
CA TYR A 461 -3.93 6.10 8.35
C TYR A 461 -3.44 6.99 9.48
N ASP A 462 -2.11 7.08 9.63
CA ASP A 462 -1.51 8.11 10.48
C ASP A 462 -1.95 9.51 10.02
N ALA A 463 -2.18 10.43 10.95
CA ALA A 463 -2.58 11.80 10.66
C ALA A 463 -1.59 12.53 9.73
N LYS A 464 -0.34 12.05 9.66
CA LYS A 464 0.74 12.57 8.83
C LYS A 464 0.85 11.88 7.47
N SER A 465 -0.06 10.96 7.16
CA SER A 465 -0.04 10.19 5.91
C SER A 465 -0.48 11.06 4.73
N PRO A 466 0.35 11.19 3.67
CA PRO A 466 -0.09 11.82 2.44
C PRO A 466 -1.29 11.13 1.79
N MET A 467 -1.51 9.83 2.04
CA MET A 467 -2.68 9.09 1.55
C MET A 467 -3.97 9.52 2.25
N LEU A 468 -3.92 9.81 3.56
CA LEU A 468 -5.06 10.39 4.27
C LEU A 468 -5.39 11.75 3.69
N SER A 469 -4.39 12.59 3.47
CA SER A 469 -4.60 13.90 2.86
C SER A 469 -5.10 13.81 1.42
N LEU A 470 -4.72 12.80 0.64
CA LEU A 470 -5.29 12.56 -0.68
C LEU A 470 -6.79 12.21 -0.60
N PHE A 471 -7.18 11.37 0.36
CA PHE A 471 -8.59 11.10 0.63
C PHE A 471 -9.35 12.38 1.00
N LEU A 472 -8.80 13.19 1.92
CA LEU A 472 -9.39 14.47 2.32
C LEU A 472 -9.51 15.42 1.13
N PHE A 473 -8.50 15.55 0.28
CA PHE A 473 -8.56 16.36 -0.94
C PHE A 473 -9.73 15.93 -1.84
N LYS A 474 -9.88 14.63 -2.09
CA LYS A 474 -10.98 14.09 -2.91
C LYS A 474 -12.35 14.37 -2.26
N LEU A 475 -12.46 14.26 -0.94
CA LEU A 475 -13.69 14.53 -0.20
C LEU A 475 -14.05 16.03 -0.22
N GLY A 476 -13.08 16.90 0.06
CA GLY A 476 -13.25 18.35 -0.04
C GLY A 476 -13.62 18.79 -1.44
N LYS A 477 -13.02 18.15 -2.46
CA LYS A 477 -13.43 18.32 -3.87
C LYS A 477 -14.90 17.94 -4.08
N ALA A 478 -15.33 16.75 -3.66
CA ALA A 478 -16.74 16.34 -3.80
C ALA A 478 -17.71 17.33 -3.14
N LYS A 479 -17.38 17.83 -1.93
CA LYS A 479 -18.15 18.87 -1.24
C LYS A 479 -18.27 20.16 -2.05
N ILE A 480 -17.17 20.65 -2.60
CA ILE A 480 -17.15 21.88 -3.41
C ILE A 480 -17.99 21.73 -4.67
N TYR A 481 -17.90 20.59 -5.37
CA TYR A 481 -18.74 20.33 -6.55
C TYR A 481 -20.24 20.30 -6.22
N LEU A 482 -20.59 19.89 -5.01
CA LEU A 482 -21.95 19.92 -4.46
C LEU A 482 -22.30 21.24 -3.75
N LYS A 483 -21.46 22.27 -3.91
CA LYS A 483 -21.65 23.63 -3.37
C LYS A 483 -21.60 23.74 -1.84
N GLU A 484 -21.05 22.73 -1.16
CA GLU A 484 -20.71 22.80 0.27
C GLU A 484 -19.35 23.49 0.49
N PHE A 485 -19.24 24.75 0.06
CA PHE A 485 -17.96 25.44 -0.05
C PHE A 485 -17.19 25.60 1.27
N ARG A 486 -17.88 25.98 2.37
CA ARG A 486 -17.22 26.22 3.67
C ARG A 486 -16.53 24.97 4.18
N GLU A 487 -17.26 23.86 4.19
CA GLU A 487 -16.75 22.59 4.68
C GLU A 487 -15.73 21.98 3.70
N GLY A 488 -15.98 22.11 2.40
CA GLY A 488 -15.03 21.71 1.37
C GLY A 488 -13.68 22.42 1.51
N LEU A 489 -13.67 23.74 1.63
CA LEU A 489 -12.44 24.53 1.87
C LEU A 489 -11.74 24.15 3.17
N ARG A 490 -12.49 23.92 4.26
CA ARG A 490 -11.93 23.46 5.53
C ARG A 490 -11.19 22.14 5.38
N ILE A 491 -11.79 21.17 4.68
CA ILE A 491 -11.18 19.87 4.41
C ILE A 491 -9.98 19.99 3.45
N LEU A 492 -10.05 20.86 2.43
CA LEU A 492 -8.92 21.11 1.53
C LEU A 492 -7.70 21.68 2.25
N ALA A 493 -7.89 22.64 3.16
CA ALA A 493 -6.81 23.20 3.96
C ALA A 493 -6.12 22.14 4.83
N GLU A 494 -6.89 21.20 5.38
CA GLU A 494 -6.32 20.06 6.11
C GLU A 494 -5.54 19.12 5.18
N ALA A 495 -6.08 18.83 4.00
CA ALA A 495 -5.43 18.00 2.99
C ALA A 495 -4.07 18.58 2.54
N GLU A 496 -3.99 19.90 2.35
CA GLU A 496 -2.77 20.57 1.87
C GLU A 496 -1.54 20.30 2.76
N THR A 497 -1.75 20.20 4.08
CA THR A 497 -0.66 20.10 5.07
C THR A 497 0.30 18.93 4.83
N TRP A 498 -0.21 17.74 4.47
CA TRP A 498 0.63 16.56 4.22
C TRP A 498 0.72 16.16 2.76
N LEU A 499 -0.17 16.64 1.88
CA LEU A 499 0.03 16.51 0.44
C LEU A 499 1.28 17.26 -0.03
N THR A 500 1.50 18.48 0.45
CA THR A 500 2.70 19.28 0.10
C THR A 500 4.00 18.69 0.63
N THR A 501 3.93 17.84 1.66
CA THR A 501 5.08 17.08 2.16
C THR A 501 5.34 15.84 1.32
N GLY A 502 4.27 15.09 1.01
CA GLY A 502 4.37 13.82 0.31
C GLY A 502 4.62 13.96 -1.18
N LEU A 503 4.18 15.06 -1.80
CA LEU A 503 4.24 15.29 -3.25
C LEU A 503 5.27 16.34 -3.63
N SER A 504 5.74 16.32 -4.88
CA SER A 504 6.54 17.43 -5.41
C SER A 504 5.69 18.69 -5.55
N ALA A 505 6.30 19.87 -5.39
CA ALA A 505 5.59 21.14 -5.56
C ALA A 505 4.95 21.31 -6.96
N SER A 506 5.51 20.65 -7.97
CA SER A 506 4.98 20.62 -9.35
C SER A 506 4.03 19.44 -9.61
N HIS A 507 3.53 18.78 -8.57
CA HIS A 507 2.67 17.62 -8.72
C HIS A 507 1.25 18.08 -9.10
N PRO A 508 0.61 17.50 -10.13
CA PRO A 508 -0.70 17.96 -10.62
C PRO A 508 -1.81 18.00 -9.56
N ILE A 509 -1.77 17.11 -8.55
CA ILE A 509 -2.72 17.15 -7.43
C ILE A 509 -2.59 18.45 -6.61
N LEU A 510 -1.39 18.98 -6.43
CA LEU A 510 -1.19 20.24 -5.72
C LEU A 510 -1.66 21.43 -6.57
N ASP A 511 -1.43 21.39 -7.88
CA ASP A 511 -1.97 22.38 -8.80
C ASP A 511 -3.51 22.38 -8.77
N ASP A 512 -4.12 21.19 -8.85
CA ASP A 512 -5.58 21.01 -8.74
C ASP A 512 -6.11 21.52 -7.40
N LEU A 513 -5.42 21.24 -6.28
CA LEU A 513 -5.79 21.72 -4.95
C LEU A 513 -5.76 23.25 -4.89
N HIS A 514 -4.68 23.85 -5.40
CA HIS A 514 -4.51 25.30 -5.42
C HIS A 514 -5.59 25.97 -6.27
N GLN A 515 -5.78 25.51 -7.51
CA GLN A 515 -6.79 26.04 -8.43
C GLN A 515 -8.21 25.89 -7.85
N LEU A 516 -8.53 24.72 -7.31
CA LEU A 516 -9.84 24.48 -6.71
C LEU A 516 -10.08 25.40 -5.50
N THR A 517 -9.07 25.62 -4.68
CA THR A 517 -9.15 26.52 -3.52
C THR A 517 -9.36 27.97 -3.95
N LEU A 518 -8.61 28.43 -4.95
CA LEU A 518 -8.73 29.79 -5.48
C LEU A 518 -10.13 30.04 -6.06
N LEU A 519 -10.55 29.21 -7.01
CA LEU A 519 -11.85 29.33 -7.69
C LEU A 519 -13.02 29.24 -6.71
N THR A 520 -12.91 28.42 -5.66
CA THR A 520 -13.96 28.28 -4.66
C THR A 520 -14.09 29.53 -3.78
N ASN A 521 -12.98 30.20 -3.47
CA ASN A 521 -13.05 31.46 -2.72
C ASN A 521 -13.69 32.57 -3.56
N GLU A 522 -13.34 32.68 -4.83
CA GLU A 522 -13.98 33.62 -5.77
C GLU A 522 -15.48 33.34 -5.94
N ASP A 523 -15.86 32.06 -6.16
CA ASP A 523 -17.25 31.64 -6.26
C ASP A 523 -18.04 31.96 -4.99
N ARG A 524 -17.43 31.79 -3.81
CA ARG A 524 -18.05 32.09 -2.51
C ARG A 524 -18.31 33.59 -2.36
N GLU A 525 -17.35 34.43 -2.72
CA GLU A 525 -17.48 35.89 -2.69
C GLU A 525 -18.58 36.37 -3.66
N LEU A 526 -18.56 35.90 -4.90
CA LEU A 526 -19.61 36.21 -5.89
C LEU A 526 -21.00 35.78 -5.42
N TYR A 527 -21.11 34.60 -4.79
CA TYR A 527 -22.37 34.11 -4.26
C TYR A 527 -22.88 34.99 -3.11
N LEU A 528 -21.99 35.40 -2.22
CA LEU A 528 -22.29 36.33 -1.13
C LEU A 528 -22.75 37.69 -1.64
N GLU A 529 -22.06 38.24 -2.63
CA GLU A 529 -22.42 39.51 -3.25
C GLU A 529 -23.80 39.47 -3.89
N ARG A 530 -24.10 38.41 -4.66
CA ARG A 530 -25.42 38.18 -5.26
C ARG A 530 -26.50 38.07 -4.21
N TRP A 531 -26.30 37.25 -3.18
CA TRP A 531 -27.27 37.07 -2.11
C TRP A 531 -27.52 38.37 -1.34
N CYS A 532 -26.47 39.11 -0.98
CA CYS A 532 -26.60 40.43 -0.36
C CYS A 532 -27.33 41.42 -1.28
N GLY A 533 -27.09 41.36 -2.59
CA GLY A 533 -27.81 42.12 -3.62
C GLY A 533 -29.31 41.82 -3.61
N GLU A 534 -29.70 40.55 -3.67
CA GLU A 534 -31.09 40.09 -3.63
C GLU A 534 -31.81 40.49 -2.33
N LYS A 535 -31.12 40.36 -1.18
CA LYS A 535 -31.70 40.76 0.11
C LYS A 535 -31.87 42.27 0.25
N ARG A 536 -30.97 43.07 -0.31
CA ARG A 536 -31.13 44.53 -0.43
C ARG A 536 -32.33 44.90 -1.29
N GLN A 537 -32.56 44.18 -2.40
CA GLN A 537 -33.74 44.39 -3.25
C GLN A 537 -35.06 44.02 -2.54
N GLN A 538 -35.03 43.05 -1.62
CA GLN A 538 -36.20 42.60 -0.84
C GLN A 538 -36.47 43.43 0.43
N GLN A 539 -35.73 44.53 0.69
CA GLN A 539 -35.83 45.35 1.92
C GLN A 539 -35.73 44.55 3.25
N LEU A 540 -35.12 43.36 3.21
CA LEU A 540 -34.87 42.56 4.40
C LEU A 540 -33.57 43.02 5.08
N PRO A 541 -33.46 42.97 6.43
CA PRO A 541 -32.25 43.39 7.11
C PRO A 541 -31.06 42.54 6.67
N CYS A 542 -29.99 43.20 6.21
CA CYS A 542 -28.70 42.57 5.95
C CYS A 542 -28.13 42.07 7.30
N LEU A 543 -27.63 40.83 7.33
CA LEU A 543 -27.12 40.21 8.56
C LEU A 543 -25.88 40.97 9.08
N ARG A 544 -25.68 40.97 10.40
CA ARG A 544 -24.74 41.90 11.08
C ARG A 544 -23.28 41.48 10.96
N SER A 545 -23.00 40.30 10.40
CA SER A 545 -21.67 39.83 10.05
C SER A 545 -21.68 38.92 8.82
N GLU A 546 -20.56 38.87 8.10
CA GLU A 546 -20.33 37.99 6.95
C GLU A 546 -20.51 36.50 7.32
N ASP A 547 -20.13 36.12 8.54
CA ASP A 547 -20.31 34.77 9.08
C ASP A 547 -21.78 34.39 9.33
N GLU A 548 -22.60 35.32 9.82
CA GLU A 548 -24.05 35.10 9.97
C GLU A 548 -24.76 34.99 8.61
N ALA A 549 -24.33 35.80 7.64
CA ALA A 549 -24.83 35.75 6.27
C ALA A 549 -24.50 34.42 5.60
N LEU A 550 -23.23 33.99 5.66
CA LEU A 550 -22.80 32.69 5.18
C LEU A 550 -23.57 31.55 5.86
N ALA A 551 -23.72 31.57 7.19
CA ALA A 551 -24.44 30.51 7.91
C ALA A 551 -25.90 30.37 7.44
N LYS A 552 -26.65 31.48 7.29
CA LYS A 552 -28.04 31.46 6.81
C LYS A 552 -28.18 31.12 5.32
N ILE A 553 -27.24 31.56 4.49
CA ILE A 553 -27.16 31.15 3.08
C ILE A 553 -26.96 29.63 2.98
N PHE A 554 -26.01 29.08 3.73
CA PHE A 554 -25.71 27.66 3.73
C PHE A 554 -26.85 26.82 4.31
N GLU A 555 -27.55 27.31 5.33
CA GLU A 555 -28.74 26.64 5.86
C GLU A 555 -29.87 26.58 4.82
N THR A 556 -30.04 27.64 4.03
CA THR A 556 -31.01 27.69 2.92
C THR A 556 -30.60 26.77 1.76
N LEU A 557 -29.31 26.73 1.39
CA LEU A 557 -28.79 25.83 0.36
C LEU A 557 -28.83 24.35 0.77
N ASN A 558 -28.55 24.05 2.04
CA ASN A 558 -28.66 22.69 2.58
C ASN A 558 -30.11 22.20 2.61
N GLN A 559 -31.08 23.08 2.83
CA GLN A 559 -32.50 22.75 2.71
C GLN A 559 -32.93 22.46 1.25
N ILE A 560 -32.30 23.14 0.27
CA ILE A 560 -32.55 22.90 -1.16
C ILE A 560 -31.90 21.59 -1.62
N SER A 561 -30.68 21.26 -1.14
CA SER A 561 -29.97 20.02 -1.53
C SER A 561 -30.56 18.73 -0.92
N ARG A 562 -31.27 18.82 0.22
CA ARG A 562 -31.95 17.69 0.89
C ARG A 562 -33.36 17.41 0.38
N SER A 563 -33.84 18.18 -0.58
CA SER A 563 -35.05 17.88 -1.34
C SER A 563 -34.77 16.73 -2.30
N PRO A 564 -35.44 15.55 -2.20
CA PRO A 564 -35.31 14.48 -3.18
C PRO A 564 -36.02 14.89 -4.49
N SER A 565 -35.39 15.78 -5.26
CA SER A 565 -35.89 16.21 -6.56
C SER A 565 -35.37 15.28 -7.65
N ARG A 566 -36.19 14.27 -7.97
CA ARG A 566 -36.42 13.68 -9.31
C ARG A 566 -35.35 14.01 -10.38
N TYR A 567 -34.24 13.29 -10.39
CA TYR A 567 -33.38 13.13 -11.57
C TYR A 567 -32.99 11.66 -11.71
N LEU A 568 -34.02 10.83 -11.93
CA LEU A 568 -33.90 9.47 -12.48
C LEU A 568 -34.97 9.35 -13.57
N SER A 569 -34.75 10.06 -14.68
CA SER A 569 -35.38 9.76 -15.97
C SER A 569 -34.68 10.55 -17.06
N GLY A 570 -33.84 9.86 -17.84
CA GLY A 570 -33.29 10.33 -19.11
C GLY A 570 -31.87 10.88 -19.03
N VAL A 571 -30.88 10.00 -19.15
CA VAL A 571 -30.01 9.83 -20.34
C VAL A 571 -29.53 8.40 -20.36
#